data_AF-A0A924YYS7-F1
#
_entry.id   AF-A0A924YYS7-F1
#
_cell.length_a   1.000
_cell.length_b   1.000
_cell.length_c   1.000
_cell.angle_alpha   90.00
_cell.angle_beta   90.00
_cell.angle_gamma   90.00
#
_symmetry.space_group_name_H-M   'P 1'
#
loop_
_entity.id
_entity.type
_entity.pdbx_description
1 polymer ?
#
loop_
_entity_poly.entity_id
_entity_poly.type
_entity_poly.pdbx_seq_one_letter_code
_entity_poly.pdbx_strand_id
1 'polypeptide(L)'
;MLAKFQFTKEPIMPLSRRQFLTTAAAGTAAIVAAPAVITASKADKPLIVGEGEHRFEVQHEWPQLPDKYTWQTTHNVAVDKSGNLYVIHEGRADLKDHPSIFVFDSEGKFIRAFGAQFQGGGHGIEIRQEGSDEFLYV
;
A
#
# COMPACT_ATOMS: atom_id res chain seq x y z
N MET A 1 -31.42 7.30 31.46
CA MET A 1 -32.37 6.71 30.49
C MET A 1 -31.77 5.37 30.03
N LEU A 2 -32.26 4.24 30.57
CA LEU A 2 -31.82 2.90 30.18
C LEU A 2 -32.86 2.27 29.25
N ALA A 3 -32.45 1.83 28.06
CA ALA A 3 -33.28 1.04 27.17
C ALA A 3 -33.06 -0.46 27.41
N LYS A 4 -34.14 -1.21 27.59
CA LYS A 4 -34.16 -2.66 27.79
C LYS A 4 -34.56 -3.29 26.45
N PHE A 5 -33.67 -4.08 25.84
CA PHE A 5 -33.98 -4.81 24.61
C PHE A 5 -34.37 -6.26 24.95
N GLN A 6 -35.52 -6.70 24.43
CA GLN A 6 -36.03 -8.06 24.53
C GLN A 6 -35.83 -8.74 23.17
N PHE A 7 -35.11 -9.86 23.15
CA PHE A 7 -34.98 -10.69 21.97
C PHE A 7 -35.95 -11.87 22.07
N THR A 8 -36.87 -11.99 21.12
CA THR A 8 -37.64 -13.23 20.89
C THR A 8 -36.80 -14.16 20.01
N LYS A 9 -36.79 -15.45 20.36
CA LYS A 9 -36.05 -16.49 19.64
C LYS A 9 -37.08 -17.26 18.79
N GLU A 10 -37.11 -17.00 17.49
CA GLU A 10 -37.89 -17.83 16.55
C GLU A 10 -37.26 -19.23 16.43
N PRO A 11 -38.05 -20.32 16.39
CA PRO A 11 -37.52 -21.68 16.28
C PRO A 11 -36.99 -21.95 14.87
N ILE A 12 -35.70 -22.27 14.76
CA ILE A 12 -35.07 -22.74 13.52
C ILE A 12 -35.39 -24.23 13.37
N MET A 13 -36.24 -24.61 12.42
CA MET A 13 -36.42 -26.02 12.05
C MET A 13 -35.16 -26.53 11.34
N PRO A 14 -34.53 -27.64 11.77
CA PRO A 14 -33.33 -28.16 11.12
C PRO A 14 -33.68 -28.85 9.81
N LEU A 15 -33.11 -28.38 8.70
CA LEU A 15 -33.22 -29.04 7.39
C LEU A 15 -32.54 -30.42 7.42
N SER A 16 -33.25 -31.44 6.95
CA SER A 16 -32.76 -32.82 6.92
C SER A 16 -31.81 -33.05 5.73
N ARG A 17 -30.77 -33.86 5.94
CA ARG A 17 -29.79 -34.28 4.90
C ARG A 17 -30.44 -34.82 3.63
N ARG A 18 -31.64 -35.42 3.74
CA ARG A 18 -32.39 -35.92 2.59
C ARG A 18 -33.00 -34.80 1.76
N GLN A 19 -33.51 -33.73 2.39
CA GLN A 19 -34.04 -32.56 1.67
C GLN A 19 -32.94 -31.80 0.91
N PHE A 20 -31.71 -31.77 1.45
CA PHE A 20 -30.56 -31.18 0.77
C PHE A 20 -30.22 -31.91 -0.54
N LEU A 21 -30.26 -33.24 -0.54
CA LEU A 21 -29.95 -34.04 -1.73
C LEU A 21 -31.05 -33.95 -2.80
N THR A 22 -32.31 -33.81 -2.40
CA THR A 22 -33.41 -33.64 -3.37
C THR A 22 -33.33 -32.29 -4.10
N THR A 23 -32.89 -31.22 -3.44
CA THR A 23 -32.74 -29.89 -4.05
C THR A 23 -31.51 -29.80 -4.97
N ALA A 24 -30.44 -30.56 -4.69
CA ALA A 24 -29.24 -30.58 -5.53
C ALA A 24 -29.45 -31.25 -6.90
N ALA A 25 -30.38 -32.21 -7.01
CA ALA A 25 -30.64 -32.96 -8.24
C ALA A 25 -31.47 -32.19 -9.29
N ALA A 26 -32.13 -31.09 -8.91
CA ALA A 26 -32.91 -30.25 -9.82
C ALA A 26 -32.09 -29.14 -10.52
N GLY A 27 -30.81 -28.97 -10.15
CA GLY A 27 -29.95 -27.89 -10.66
C GLY A 27 -28.98 -28.28 -11.78
N THR A 28 -29.05 -29.49 -12.34
CA THR A 28 -28.04 -30.00 -13.28
C THR A 28 -28.29 -29.68 -14.75
N ALA A 29 -29.39 -29.01 -15.11
CA ALA A 29 -29.71 -28.71 -16.52
C ALA A 29 -29.23 -27.32 -17.01
N ALA A 30 -28.61 -26.48 -16.15
CA ALA A 30 -28.26 -25.09 -16.52
C ALA A 30 -26.77 -24.71 -16.31
N ILE A 31 -25.85 -25.67 -16.11
CA ILE A 31 -24.43 -25.35 -15.83
C ILE A 31 -23.52 -25.52 -17.07
N VAL A 32 -24.02 -26.09 -18.17
CA VAL A 32 -23.16 -26.40 -19.35
C VAL A 32 -22.84 -25.17 -20.24
N ALA A 33 -23.34 -23.98 -19.92
CA ALA A 33 -23.24 -22.80 -20.80
C ALA A 33 -22.61 -21.54 -20.17
N ALA A 34 -21.71 -21.65 -19.20
CA ALA A 34 -20.86 -20.50 -18.83
C ALA A 34 -19.50 -20.87 -18.22
N PRO A 35 -18.57 -21.53 -18.96
CA PRO A 35 -17.17 -21.53 -18.58
C PRO A 35 -16.54 -20.19 -19.00
N ALA A 36 -16.92 -19.07 -18.36
CA ALA A 36 -16.34 -17.76 -18.69
C ALA A 36 -16.40 -16.69 -17.59
N VAL A 37 -16.85 -17.00 -16.36
CA VAL A 37 -16.89 -15.99 -15.28
C VAL A 37 -15.66 -16.05 -14.36
N ILE A 38 -14.78 -17.05 -14.54
CA ILE A 38 -13.53 -17.18 -13.78
C ILE A 38 -12.36 -17.01 -14.74
N THR A 39 -12.13 -15.78 -15.18
CA THR A 39 -10.85 -15.19 -15.65
C THR A 39 -11.13 -13.81 -16.25
N ALA A 40 -11.93 -12.99 -15.55
CA ALA A 40 -11.82 -11.55 -15.80
C ALA A 40 -10.39 -11.17 -15.42
N SER A 41 -9.52 -11.00 -16.42
CA SER A 41 -8.24 -10.34 -16.23
C SER A 41 -8.57 -9.03 -15.56
N LYS A 42 -8.24 -8.90 -14.28
CA LYS A 42 -8.11 -7.61 -13.63
C LYS A 42 -6.90 -6.97 -14.31
N ALA A 43 -7.11 -6.45 -15.52
CA ALA A 43 -6.18 -5.50 -16.08
C ALA A 43 -6.12 -4.40 -15.02
N ASP A 44 -4.93 -4.20 -14.44
CA ASP A 44 -4.71 -3.20 -13.42
C ASP A 44 -4.97 -1.84 -14.05
N LYS A 45 -6.23 -1.40 -13.95
CA LYS A 45 -6.59 -0.04 -14.30
C LYS A 45 -5.78 0.85 -13.36
N PRO A 46 -5.10 1.88 -13.88
CA PRO A 46 -4.35 2.79 -13.04
C PRO A 46 -5.26 3.33 -11.94
N LEU A 47 -4.80 3.26 -10.70
CA LEU A 47 -5.56 3.77 -9.57
C LEU A 47 -5.55 5.29 -9.66
N ILE A 48 -6.69 5.88 -10.00
CA ILE A 48 -6.85 7.33 -10.05
C ILE A 48 -7.49 7.81 -8.74
N VAL A 49 -6.83 8.76 -8.08
CA VAL A 49 -7.33 9.46 -6.89
C VAL A 49 -7.66 10.92 -7.21
N GLY A 50 -8.52 11.54 -6.40
CA GLY A 50 -8.99 12.92 -6.61
C GLY A 50 -10.21 13.04 -7.53
N GLU A 51 -10.68 14.27 -7.72
CA GLU A 51 -11.95 14.59 -8.39
C GLU A 51 -11.84 15.85 -9.26
N GLY A 52 -12.77 16.01 -10.21
CA GLY A 52 -12.79 17.16 -11.13
C GLY A 52 -11.50 17.29 -11.93
N GLU A 53 -10.91 18.49 -11.91
CA GLU A 53 -9.64 18.81 -12.59
C GLU A 53 -8.40 18.27 -11.86
N HIS A 54 -8.53 17.82 -10.61
CA HIS A 54 -7.39 17.38 -9.78
C HIS A 54 -7.43 15.86 -9.60
N ARG A 55 -7.02 15.15 -10.66
CA ARG A 55 -6.97 13.69 -10.69
C ARG A 55 -5.53 13.23 -10.87
N PHE A 56 -5.10 12.31 -10.01
CA PHE A 56 -3.72 11.83 -9.96
C PHE A 56 -3.70 10.32 -10.15
N GLU A 57 -2.81 9.84 -11.00
CA GLU A 57 -2.53 8.43 -11.14
C GLU A 57 -1.53 7.97 -10.08
N VAL A 58 -1.89 6.91 -9.37
CA VAL A 58 -1.00 6.26 -8.40
C VAL A 58 -0.12 5.26 -9.13
N GLN A 59 1.17 5.57 -9.19
CA GLN A 59 2.20 4.63 -9.64
C GLN A 59 2.64 3.79 -8.44
N HIS A 60 2.09 2.58 -8.35
CA HIS A 60 2.47 1.63 -7.31
C HIS A 60 3.88 1.10 -7.53
N GLU A 61 4.59 0.85 -6.42
CA GLU A 61 5.91 0.22 -6.42
C GLU A 61 6.94 0.94 -7.30
N TRP A 62 6.79 2.24 -7.51
CA TRP A 62 7.70 3.00 -8.38
C TRP A 62 9.15 3.07 -7.84
N PRO A 63 9.43 3.42 -6.57
CA PRO A 63 10.80 3.40 -6.07
C PRO A 63 11.29 1.96 -5.85
N GLN A 64 12.34 1.58 -6.57
CA GLN A 64 12.94 0.25 -6.56
C GLN A 64 14.09 0.19 -5.56
N LEU A 65 13.94 -0.60 -4.50
CA LEU A 65 15.02 -0.84 -3.54
C LEU A 65 15.92 -2.00 -3.98
N PRO A 66 17.25 -1.92 -3.75
CA PRO A 66 18.12 -3.07 -3.89
C PRO A 66 17.87 -4.08 -2.75
N ASP A 67 18.09 -5.37 -3.02
CA ASP A 67 17.80 -6.50 -2.12
C ASP A 67 18.33 -6.35 -0.68
N LYS A 68 19.42 -5.61 -0.49
CA LYS A 68 20.04 -5.39 0.82
C LYS A 68 19.25 -4.44 1.73
N TYR A 69 18.28 -3.71 1.21
CA TYR A 69 17.49 -2.73 1.95
C TYR A 69 16.02 -3.11 1.99
N THR A 70 15.36 -2.67 3.05
CA THR A 70 13.92 -2.82 3.24
C THR A 70 13.35 -1.50 3.69
N TRP A 71 12.10 -1.21 3.35
CA TRP A 71 11.43 -0.05 3.94
C TRP A 71 11.34 -0.21 5.47
N GLN A 72 11.65 0.87 6.18
CA GLN A 72 11.40 1.02 7.62
C GLN A 72 10.28 2.05 7.83
N THR A 73 10.02 2.49 9.07
CA THR A 73 9.08 3.59 9.35
C THR A 73 9.52 4.85 8.61
N THR A 74 8.80 5.23 7.56
CA THR A 74 9.05 6.45 6.79
C THR A 74 8.27 7.62 7.38
N HIS A 75 8.91 8.80 7.47
CA HIS A 75 8.30 9.98 8.09
C HIS A 75 8.10 11.13 7.12
N ASN A 76 9.01 11.31 6.16
CA ASN A 76 8.97 12.46 5.28
C ASN A 76 9.77 12.23 3.98
N VAL A 77 9.56 13.12 3.01
CA VAL A 77 10.21 13.09 1.70
C VAL A 77 10.56 14.51 1.25
N ALA A 78 11.64 14.64 0.48
CA ALA A 78 12.01 15.88 -0.21
C ALA A 78 12.49 15.58 -1.63
N VAL A 79 12.42 16.57 -2.52
CA VAL A 79 12.87 16.46 -3.91
C VAL A 79 13.87 17.57 -4.22
N ASP A 80 15.03 17.23 -4.77
CA ASP A 80 16.01 18.24 -5.21
C ASP A 80 15.68 18.82 -6.59
N LYS A 81 16.38 19.87 -7.02
CA LYS A 81 16.19 20.51 -8.33
C LYS A 81 16.45 19.59 -9.51
N SER A 82 17.18 18.48 -9.29
CA SER A 82 17.45 17.47 -10.32
C SER A 82 16.34 16.42 -10.39
N GLY A 83 15.32 16.53 -9.54
CA GLY A 83 14.21 15.59 -9.48
C GLY A 83 14.49 14.33 -8.67
N ASN A 84 15.59 14.28 -7.89
CA ASN A 84 15.87 13.12 -7.06
C ASN A 84 14.99 13.15 -5.80
N LEU A 85 14.34 12.03 -5.51
CA LEU A 85 13.54 11.83 -4.31
C LEU A 85 14.43 11.38 -3.15
N TYR A 86 14.32 12.06 -2.02
CA TYR A 86 14.92 11.68 -0.74
C TYR A 86 13.82 11.21 0.20
N VAL A 87 13.99 10.04 0.81
CA VAL A 87 13.05 9.46 1.77
C VAL A 87 13.78 9.24 3.09
N ILE A 88 13.26 9.81 4.18
CA ILE A 88 13.81 9.57 5.52
C ILE A 88 13.01 8.52 6.28
N HIS A 89 13.74 7.67 6.98
CA HIS A 89 13.27 6.67 7.91
C HIS A 89 13.68 7.04 9.32
N GLU A 90 12.92 6.56 10.31
CA GLU A 90 13.33 6.63 11.72
C GLU A 90 14.70 5.98 11.94
N GLY A 91 14.95 4.89 11.21
CA GLY A 91 16.17 4.12 11.29
C GLY A 91 16.17 3.20 12.51
N ARG A 92 16.57 1.96 12.31
CA ARG A 92 16.72 0.97 13.38
C ARG A 92 18.17 0.91 13.85
N ALA A 93 18.42 1.23 15.12
CA ALA A 93 19.77 1.27 15.69
C ALA A 93 20.48 -0.08 15.70
N ASP A 94 19.74 -1.21 15.64
CA ASP A 94 20.31 -2.54 15.55
C ASP A 94 20.77 -2.93 14.13
N LEU A 95 20.34 -2.17 13.10
CA LEU A 95 20.70 -2.39 11.69
C LEU A 95 21.77 -1.38 11.24
N LYS A 96 23.01 -1.60 11.68
CA LYS A 96 24.14 -0.67 11.43
C LYS A 96 24.37 -0.33 9.95
N ASP A 97 24.15 -1.31 9.07
CA ASP A 97 24.37 -1.15 7.62
C ASP A 97 23.11 -0.66 6.87
N HIS A 98 22.12 -0.12 7.59
CA HIS A 98 20.85 0.36 7.04
C HIS A 98 20.62 1.86 7.30
N PRO A 99 21.19 2.76 6.47
CA PRO A 99 21.11 4.19 6.69
C PRO A 99 19.66 4.71 6.70
N SER A 100 19.43 5.87 7.34
CA SER A 100 18.08 6.44 7.48
C SER A 100 17.57 7.17 6.24
N ILE A 101 18.42 7.57 5.30
CA ILE A 101 18.01 8.34 4.10
C ILE A 101 18.30 7.56 2.83
N PHE A 102 17.28 7.33 2.01
CA PHE A 102 17.38 6.71 0.69
C PHE A 102 17.11 7.74 -0.40
N VAL A 103 17.88 7.67 -1.49
CA VAL A 103 17.79 8.59 -2.63
C VAL A 103 17.49 7.81 -3.91
N PHE A 104 16.51 8.29 -4.67
CA PHE A 104 16.06 7.74 -5.94
C PHE A 104 16.06 8.82 -7.01
N ASP A 105 16.25 8.46 -8.27
CA ASP A 105 16.04 9.37 -9.39
C ASP A 105 14.54 9.54 -9.73
N SER A 106 14.24 10.36 -10.74
CA SER A 106 12.88 10.59 -11.23
C SER A 106 12.23 9.39 -11.91
N GLU A 107 12.97 8.30 -12.15
CA GLU A 107 12.46 7.02 -12.65
C GLU A 107 12.29 5.97 -11.54
N GLY A 108 12.62 6.31 -10.29
CA GLY A 108 12.44 5.45 -9.13
C GLY A 108 13.63 4.52 -8.90
N LYS A 109 14.72 4.70 -9.64
CA LYS A 109 15.92 3.89 -9.47
C LYS A 109 16.70 4.37 -8.26
N PHE A 110 17.09 3.43 -7.42
CA PHE A 110 17.95 3.70 -6.27
C PHE A 110 19.32 4.26 -6.71
N ILE A 111 19.68 5.43 -6.16
CA ILE A 111 20.97 6.09 -6.39
C ILE A 111 21.94 5.75 -5.26
N ARG A 112 21.53 6.03 -4.00
CA ARG A 112 22.38 5.90 -2.81
C ARG A 112 21.60 5.92 -1.51
N ALA A 113 22.25 5.51 -0.42
CA ALA A 113 21.77 5.65 0.95
C ALA A 113 22.83 6.28 1.85
N PHE A 114 22.42 7.09 2.82
CA PHE A 114 23.29 7.72 3.82
C PHE A 114 22.48 8.13 5.08
N GLY A 115 23.12 8.81 6.04
CA GLY A 115 22.43 9.29 7.23
C GLY A 115 22.40 8.29 8.39
N ALA A 116 23.46 7.49 8.57
CA ALA A 116 23.57 6.55 9.68
C ALA A 116 23.48 7.24 11.06
N GLN A 117 23.89 8.50 11.15
CA GLN A 117 23.78 9.31 12.37
C GLN A 117 22.34 9.62 12.81
N PHE A 118 21.35 9.41 11.92
CA PHE A 118 19.93 9.64 12.20
C PHE A 118 19.17 8.35 12.54
N GLN A 119 19.87 7.23 12.75
CA GLN A 119 19.22 5.98 13.15
C GLN A 119 18.66 6.09 14.58
N GLY A 120 17.40 5.71 14.75
CA GLY A 120 16.66 5.77 16.01
C GLY A 120 15.97 7.10 16.26
N GLY A 121 15.79 7.95 15.23
CA GLY A 121 15.16 9.26 15.40
C GLY A 121 15.02 10.12 14.14
N GLY A 122 15.31 9.61 12.94
CA GLY A 122 15.09 10.35 11.70
C GLY A 122 13.60 10.69 11.50
N HIS A 123 13.27 11.95 11.18
CA HIS A 123 11.87 12.36 11.05
C HIS A 123 11.63 13.37 9.93
N GLY A 124 12.12 14.61 10.09
CA GLY A 124 11.95 15.67 9.10
C GLY A 124 13.08 15.67 8.08
N ILE A 125 12.77 16.05 6.86
CA ILE A 125 13.76 16.35 5.83
C ILE A 125 13.23 17.49 4.96
N GLU A 126 14.07 18.47 4.66
CA GLU A 126 13.72 19.55 3.71
C GLU A 126 14.91 19.83 2.81
N ILE A 127 14.65 20.06 1.52
CA ILE A 127 15.64 20.60 0.60
C ILE A 127 15.32 22.06 0.36
N ARG A 128 16.31 22.91 0.60
CA ARG A 128 16.20 24.37 0.47
C ARG A 128 17.27 24.89 -0.48
N GLN A 129 16.84 25.67 -1.46
CA GLN A 129 17.75 26.46 -2.28
C GLN A 129 18.20 27.69 -1.49
N GLU A 130 19.52 27.86 -1.32
CA GLU A 130 20.13 29.05 -0.71
C GLU A 130 21.24 29.57 -1.62
N GLY A 131 20.99 30.73 -2.24
CA GLY A 131 21.86 31.24 -3.30
C GLY A 131 21.91 30.27 -4.49
N SER A 132 23.13 29.89 -4.91
CA SER A 132 23.35 28.92 -5.99
C SER A 132 23.22 27.46 -5.57
N ASP A 133 23.20 27.21 -4.26
CA ASP A 133 23.40 25.87 -3.70
C ASP A 133 22.10 25.32 -3.11
N GLU A 134 22.03 23.98 -3.00
CA GLU A 134 20.95 23.29 -2.31
C GLU A 134 21.46 22.70 -1.00
N PHE A 135 20.68 22.91 0.05
CA PHE A 135 20.94 22.38 1.38
C PHE A 135 19.87 21.38 1.76
N LEU A 136 20.33 20.26 2.29
CA LEU A 136 19.48 19.23 2.87
C LEU A 136 19.47 19.42 4.40
N TYR A 137 18.31 19.82 4.92
CA TYR A 137 18.03 19.94 6.35
C TYR A 137 17.42 18.64 6.86
N VAL A 138 17.94 18.13 7.98
CA VAL A 138 17.53 16.87 8.62
C VAL A 138 17.46 17.06 10.13
#